data_AF-A0A8X6LZS4-F1
#
_entry.id   AF-A0A8X6LZS4-F1
#
_cell.length_a   1.000
_cell.length_b   1.000
_cell.length_c   1.000
_cell.angle_alpha   90.00
_cell.angle_beta   90.00
_cell.angle_gamma   90.00
#
_symmetry.space_group_name_H-M   'P 1'
#
loop_
_entity.id
_entity.type
_entity.pdbx_description
1 polymer ?
#
loop_
_entity_poly.entity_id
_entity_poly.type
_entity_poly.pdbx_seq_one_letter_code
_entity_poly.pdbx_strand_id
1 'polypeptide(L)'
;MDPKKHGVSRTVFTKTKREMIAKVGRGQKMADVARQYGLNRSTVCAILAKKDIIKKTQAAEGVTKITFAKQRSAIHDKMERLLLV
;
A
#
# COMPACT_ATOMS: atom_id res chain seq x y z
N MET A 1 17.37 10.47 20.66
CA MET A 1 16.83 9.83 19.45
C MET A 1 15.47 9.24 19.80
N ASP A 2 14.39 9.94 19.54
CA ASP A 2 13.04 9.47 19.86
C ASP A 2 12.66 8.23 19.02
N PRO A 3 12.04 7.19 19.62
CA PRO A 3 11.62 6.02 18.87
C PRO A 3 10.54 6.40 17.85
N LYS A 4 10.81 6.06 16.59
CA LYS A 4 9.91 6.31 15.46
C LYS A 4 8.58 5.58 15.70
N LYS A 5 7.49 6.33 15.90
CA LYS A 5 6.13 5.80 16.03
C LYS A 5 5.76 5.05 14.74
N HIS A 6 5.65 3.73 14.81
CA HIS A 6 5.18 2.91 13.70
C HIS A 6 3.67 3.12 13.59
N GLY A 7 3.25 3.99 12.66
CA GLY A 7 1.83 4.27 12.43
C GLY A 7 1.07 2.98 12.08
N VAL A 8 -0.15 2.85 12.63
CA VAL A 8 -1.06 1.73 12.38
C VAL A 8 -1.25 1.55 10.87
N SER A 9 -0.88 0.37 10.35
CA SER A 9 -1.05 0.03 8.94
C SER A 9 -2.53 -0.24 8.66
N ARG A 10 -3.25 0.75 8.12
CA ARG A 10 -4.62 0.54 7.64
C ARG A 10 -4.59 -0.36 6.41
N THR A 11 -5.31 -1.48 6.48
CA THR A 11 -5.46 -2.38 5.34
C THR A 11 -6.35 -1.71 4.30
N VAL A 12 -5.83 -1.45 3.10
CA VAL A 12 -6.59 -0.90 1.98
C VAL A 12 -6.77 -1.97 0.92
N PHE A 13 -8.02 -2.28 0.58
CA PHE A 13 -8.36 -3.27 -0.44
C PHE A 13 -7.98 -2.83 -1.85
N THR A 14 -7.73 -3.80 -2.73
CA THR A 14 -7.29 -3.57 -4.11
C THR A 14 -8.31 -2.77 -4.94
N LYS A 15 -9.62 -3.04 -4.77
CA LYS A 15 -10.71 -2.28 -5.40
C LYS A 15 -10.64 -0.80 -4.99
N THR A 16 -10.51 -0.53 -3.70
CA THR A 16 -10.37 0.84 -3.15
C THR A 16 -9.13 1.56 -3.68
N LYS A 17 -7.99 0.88 -3.81
CA LYS A 17 -6.76 1.49 -4.38
C LYS A 17 -6.96 1.90 -5.84
N ARG A 18 -7.62 1.08 -6.66
CA ARG A 18 -7.93 1.43 -8.06
C ARG A 18 -8.86 2.64 -8.14
N GLU A 19 -9.87 2.68 -7.27
CA GLU A 19 -10.79 3.81 -7.18
C GLU A 19 -10.06 5.12 -6.81
N MET A 20 -9.13 5.06 -5.84
CA MET A 20 -8.30 6.20 -5.46
C MET A 20 -7.45 6.69 -6.64
N ILE A 21 -6.81 5.77 -7.38
CA ILE A 21 -6.03 6.11 -8.59
C ILE A 21 -6.93 6.80 -9.63
N ALA A 22 -8.15 6.29 -9.84
CA ALA A 22 -9.10 6.87 -10.78
C ALA A 22 -9.59 8.27 -10.35
N LYS A 23 -9.88 8.48 -9.06
CA LYS A 23 -10.27 9.80 -8.52
C LYS A 23 -9.16 10.84 -8.70
N VAL A 24 -7.91 10.47 -8.38
CA VAL A 24 -6.77 11.38 -8.58
C VAL A 24 -6.52 11.63 -10.07
N GLY A 25 -6.64 10.60 -10.92
CA GLY A 25 -6.51 10.74 -12.38
C GLY A 25 -7.56 11.65 -13.02
N ARG A 26 -8.76 11.76 -12.40
CA ARG A 26 -9.82 12.70 -12.77
C ARG A 26 -9.58 14.13 -12.26
N GLY A 27 -8.44 14.41 -11.65
CA GLY A 27 -8.09 15.74 -11.15
C GLY A 27 -8.48 16.03 -9.70
N GLN A 28 -9.02 15.04 -8.96
CA GLN A 28 -9.33 15.24 -7.55
C GLN A 28 -8.04 15.41 -6.72
N LYS A 29 -8.02 16.40 -5.82
CA LYS A 29 -6.88 16.66 -4.95
C LYS A 29 -6.57 15.45 -4.05
N MET A 30 -5.29 15.10 -3.94
CA MET A 30 -4.85 13.97 -3.13
C MET A 30 -5.22 14.12 -1.65
N ALA A 31 -5.25 15.35 -1.13
CA ALA A 31 -5.65 15.64 0.24
C ALA A 31 -7.12 15.28 0.50
N ASP A 32 -8.01 15.63 -0.43
CA ASP A 32 -9.43 15.30 -0.35
C ASP A 32 -9.66 13.81 -0.50
N VAL A 33 -8.95 13.14 -1.42
CA VAL A 33 -8.96 11.68 -1.53
C VAL A 33 -8.52 11.05 -0.21
N ALA A 34 -7.39 11.47 0.36
CA ALA A 34 -6.88 10.95 1.62
C ALA A 34 -7.93 11.09 2.75
N ARG A 35 -8.57 12.25 2.85
CA ARG A 35 -9.64 12.52 3.83
C ARG A 35 -10.86 11.63 3.61
N GLN A 36 -11.32 11.46 2.37
CA GLN A 36 -12.47 10.60 2.02
C GLN A 36 -12.29 9.15 2.49
N TYR A 37 -11.08 8.62 2.43
CA TYR A 37 -10.79 7.24 2.82
C TYR A 37 -10.18 7.11 4.23
N GLY A 38 -10.08 8.20 5.00
CA GLY A 38 -9.44 8.19 6.33
C GLY A 38 -7.95 7.79 6.29
N LEU A 39 -7.27 8.06 5.18
CA LEU A 39 -5.87 7.70 4.95
C LEU A 39 -4.96 8.93 5.06
N ASN A 40 -3.69 8.67 5.34
CA ASN A 40 -2.67 9.71 5.33
C ASN A 40 -2.29 10.02 3.87
N ARG A 41 -1.92 11.28 3.58
CA ARG A 41 -1.46 11.71 2.25
C ARG A 41 -0.29 10.86 1.73
N SER A 42 0.62 10.48 2.62
CA SER A 42 1.76 9.59 2.31
C SER A 42 1.31 8.21 1.81
N THR A 43 0.26 7.63 2.39
CA THR A 43 -0.33 6.37 1.93
C THR A 43 -0.93 6.50 0.53
N VAL A 44 -1.64 7.60 0.25
CA VAL A 44 -2.18 7.88 -1.10
C VAL A 44 -1.05 8.02 -2.12
N CYS A 45 0.01 8.76 -1.78
CA CYS A 45 1.20 8.91 -2.63
C CYS A 45 1.85 7.55 -2.95
N ALA A 46 2.01 6.68 -1.95
CA ALA A 46 2.56 5.34 -2.14
C ALA A 46 1.67 4.47 -3.06
N ILE A 47 0.34 4.57 -2.93
CA ILE A 47 -0.62 3.90 -3.83
C ILE A 47 -0.46 4.39 -5.27
N LEU A 48 -0.33 5.70 -5.47
CA LEU A 48 -0.12 6.29 -6.81
C LEU A 48 1.23 5.92 -7.41
N ALA A 49 2.29 5.83 -6.60
CA ALA A 49 3.62 5.41 -7.05
C ALA A 49 3.59 3.98 -7.61
N LYS A 50 2.77 3.10 -7.01
CA LYS A 50 2.60 1.71 -7.47
C LYS A 50 1.41 1.52 -8.41
N LYS A 51 0.89 2.58 -9.04
CA LYS A 51 -0.30 2.54 -9.92
C LYS A 51 -0.20 1.51 -11.05
N ASP A 52 0.98 1.34 -11.65
CA ASP A 52 1.20 0.42 -12.76
C ASP A 52 1.02 -1.04 -12.32
N ILE A 53 1.61 -1.40 -11.18
CA ILE A 53 1.47 -2.71 -10.55
C ILE A 53 0.00 -2.98 -10.22
N ILE A 54 -0.68 -2.00 -9.60
CA ILE A 54 -2.09 -2.13 -9.19
C ILE A 54 -3.04 -2.27 -10.39
N LYS A 55 -2.69 -1.68 -11.54
CA LYS A 55 -3.42 -1.83 -12.81
C LYS A 55 -3.16 -3.19 -13.48
N LYS A 56 -1.90 -3.63 -13.52
CA LYS A 56 -1.48 -4.91 -14.13
C LYS A 56 -1.92 -6.13 -13.33
N THR A 57 -1.98 -6.04 -12.01
CA THR A 57 -2.50 -7.12 -11.17
C THR A 57 -3.99 -7.30 -11.47
N GLN A 58 -4.33 -8.28 -12.31
CA GLN A 58 -5.69 -8.78 -12.48
C GLN A 58 -6.05 -9.55 -11.20
N ALA A 59 -6.49 -8.81 -10.17
CA ALA A 59 -6.83 -9.40 -8.88
C ALA A 59 -7.99 -10.39 -9.06
N ALA A 60 -7.74 -11.68 -8.82
CA ALA A 60 -8.80 -12.64 -8.58
C ALA A 60 -9.69 -12.12 -7.45
N GLU A 61 -11.01 -12.32 -7.58
CA GLU A 61 -12.02 -12.05 -6.56
C GLU A 61 -11.66 -12.85 -5.29
N GLY A 62 -10.83 -12.28 -4.41
CA GLY A 62 -10.28 -13.00 -3.25
C GLY A 62 -8.93 -12.48 -2.74
N VAL A 63 -8.17 -11.77 -3.58
CA VAL A 63 -6.93 -11.09 -3.13
C VAL A 63 -7.31 -9.84 -2.32
N THR A 64 -7.58 -10.06 -1.04
CA THR A 64 -8.04 -9.06 -0.07
C THR A 64 -6.96 -8.09 0.36
N LYS A 65 -5.67 -8.44 0.19
CA LYS A 65 -4.54 -7.65 0.71
C LYS A 65 -3.41 -7.54 -0.30
N ILE A 66 -3.28 -6.37 -0.96
CA ILE A 66 -1.98 -5.93 -1.49
C ILE A 66 -1.29 -5.21 -0.34
N THR A 67 -0.57 -5.93 0.51
CA THR A 67 0.10 -5.33 1.66
C THR A 67 1.26 -4.46 1.17
N PHE A 68 1.26 -3.17 1.53
CA PHE A 68 2.44 -2.30 1.37
C PHE A 68 3.51 -2.60 2.41
N ALA A 69 3.16 -3.34 3.48
CA ALA A 69 4.09 -3.78 4.50
C ALA A 69 5.12 -4.70 3.86
N LYS A 70 6.36 -4.19 3.80
CA LYS A 70 7.62 -4.90 3.55
C LYS A 70 7.42 -6.12 2.65
N GLN A 71 7.50 -5.91 1.33
CA GLN A 71 7.79 -7.04 0.45
C GLN A 71 8.99 -7.77 1.04
N ARG A 72 8.83 -9.07 1.25
CA ARG A 72 9.88 -9.92 1.81
C ARG A 72 11.09 -9.78 0.92
N SER A 73 12.14 -9.16 1.46
CA SER A 73 13.36 -8.93 0.69
C SER A 73 14.21 -10.20 0.72
N ALA A 74 15.12 -10.32 -0.23
CA ALA A 74 16.12 -11.40 -0.22
C ALA A 74 16.91 -11.44 1.11
N ILE A 75 17.02 -10.31 1.82
CA ILE A 75 17.64 -10.21 3.14
C ILE A 75 16.77 -10.90 4.21
N HIS A 76 15.45 -10.77 4.16
CA HIS A 76 14.55 -11.48 5.07
C HIS A 76 14.62 -12.99 4.84
N ASP A 77 14.56 -13.43 3.58
CA ASP A 77 14.71 -14.85 3.23
C ASP A 77 16.03 -15.43 3.75
N LYS A 78 17.15 -14.73 3.51
CA LYS A 78 18.47 -15.14 4.00
C LYS A 78 18.52 -15.20 5.52
N MET A 79 17.99 -14.20 6.22
CA MET A 79 17.96 -14.20 7.69
C MET A 79 17.16 -15.38 8.24
N GLU A 80 16.03 -15.72 7.62
CA GLU A 80 15.16 -16.79 8.12
C GLU A 80 15.73 -18.17 7.87
N ARG A 81 16.48 -18.37 6.78
CA ARG A 81 17.28 -19.58 6.58
C ARG A 81 18.39 -19.73 7.61
N LEU A 82 19.03 -18.62 8.00
CA LEU A 82 20.12 -18.63 8.98
C LEU A 82 19.63 -18.81 10.42
N LEU A 83 18.40 -18.37 10.72
CA LEU A 83 17.76 -18.48 12.03
C LEU A 83 16.96 -19.78 12.18
N LEU A 84 16.91 -20.62 11.16
CA LEU A 84 16.35 -21.97 11.24
C LEU A 84 17.40 -22.84 11.97
N VAL A 85 17.32 -22.86 13.30
CA VAL A 85 18.02 -23.83 14.15
C VAL A 85 17.16 -25.07 14.35
#